data_AF-A0A6A5JXH9-F1
#
_entry.id   AF-A0A6A5JXH9-F1
#
_cell.length_a   1.000
_cell.length_b   1.000
_cell.length_c   1.000
_cell.angle_alpha   90.00
_cell.angle_beta   90.00
_cell.angle_gamma   90.00
#
_symmetry.space_group_name_H-M   'P 1'
#
loop_
_entity.id
_entity.type
_entity.pdbx_description
1 polymer ?
#
loop_
_entity_poly.entity_id
_entity_poly.type
_entity_poly.pdbx_seq_one_letter_code
_entity_poly.pdbx_strand_id
1 'polypeptide(L)'
;KYLWSEYEILSKLQHPNIVRYVDFEYKERRNRLSASIYMEYCKGGDLSQYTSRHGIAGKSVSEKQFWLISYQLASALLYCHTGLRADEFGITVDSHWTRPVLHRDIKPAN
;
A
#
# COMPACT_ATOMS: atom_id res chain seq x y z
N LYS A 1 -12.37 3.63 17.34
CA LYS A 1 -13.09 2.73 16.42
C LYS A 1 -12.41 2.64 15.06
N TYR A 2 -12.12 3.74 14.36
CA TYR A 2 -11.46 3.74 13.04
C TYR A 2 -10.06 3.07 13.00
N LEU A 3 -9.22 3.29 14.01
CA LEU A 3 -7.87 2.72 14.02
C LEU A 3 -7.81 1.19 14.18
N TRP A 4 -8.76 0.60 14.91
CA TRP A 4 -8.83 -0.85 15.07
C TRP A 4 -9.23 -1.55 13.76
N SER A 5 -10.19 -0.97 13.02
CA SER A 5 -10.55 -1.47 11.70
C SER A 5 -9.40 -1.32 10.69
N GLU A 6 -8.61 -0.25 10.81
CA GLU A 6 -7.45 -0.03 9.95
C GLU A 6 -6.32 -1.02 10.24
N TYR A 7 -5.99 -1.25 11.50
CA TYR A 7 -5.11 -2.33 11.93
C TYR A 7 -5.56 -3.71 11.40
N GLU A 8 -6.85 -4.03 11.54
CA GLU A 8 -7.38 -5.33 11.13
C GLU A 8 -7.28 -5.56 9.61
N ILE A 9 -7.45 -4.49 8.82
CA ILE A 9 -7.27 -4.56 7.36
C ILE A 9 -5.79 -4.66 7.03
N LEU A 10 -4.96 -3.73 7.52
CA LEU A 10 -3.54 -3.63 7.19
C LEU A 10 -2.76 -4.89 7.56
N SER A 11 -3.08 -5.53 8.69
CA SER A 11 -2.43 -6.78 9.13
C SER A 11 -2.69 -7.98 8.21
N LYS A 12 -3.74 -7.93 7.39
CA LYS A 12 -4.11 -8.98 6.42
C LYS A 12 -3.59 -8.70 5.00
N LEU A 13 -3.08 -7.50 4.74
CA LEU A 13 -2.57 -7.15 3.41
C LEU A 13 -1.14 -7.67 3.24
N GLN A 14 -0.99 -8.79 2.55
CA GLN A 14 0.30 -9.41 2.24
C GLN A 14 0.50 -9.51 0.72
N HIS A 15 1.00 -8.42 0.12
CA HIS A 15 1.23 -8.34 -1.32
C HIS A 15 2.51 -7.53 -1.61
N PRO A 16 3.35 -7.91 -2.58
CA PRO A 16 4.63 -7.24 -2.87
C PRO A 16 4.50 -5.78 -3.33
N ASN A 17 3.31 -5.37 -3.76
CA ASN A 17 3.01 -3.99 -4.18
C ASN A 17 2.10 -3.24 -3.20
N ILE A 18 2.00 -3.70 -1.95
CA ILE A 18 1.32 -3.00 -0.87
C ILE A 18 2.32 -2.80 0.27
N VAL A 19 2.39 -1.58 0.79
CA VAL A 19 3.28 -1.25 1.91
C VAL A 19 2.95 -2.15 3.11
N ARG A 20 3.94 -2.95 3.52
CA ARG A 20 3.76 -3.97 4.54
C ARG A 20 3.56 -3.37 5.93
N TYR A 21 2.48 -3.79 6.59
CA TYR A 21 2.28 -3.58 8.01
C TYR A 21 3.36 -4.31 8.85
N VAL A 22 3.89 -3.63 9.86
CA VAL A 22 4.93 -4.18 10.74
C VAL A 22 4.39 -4.39 12.15
N ASP A 23 3.83 -3.35 12.78
CA ASP A 23 3.38 -3.42 14.17
C ASP A 23 2.37 -2.31 14.51
N PHE A 24 1.68 -2.44 15.64
CA PHE A 24 0.73 -1.47 16.16
C PHE A 24 0.93 -1.29 17.68
N GLU A 25 1.07 -0.04 18.10
CA GLU A 25 1.23 0.30 19.51
C GLU A 25 0.11 1.23 19.97
N TYR A 26 -0.44 0.94 21.15
CA TYR A 26 -1.39 1.79 21.85
C TYR A 26 -0.82 2.21 23.21
N LYS A 27 -0.66 3.51 23.42
CA LYS A 27 -0.09 4.10 24.63
C LYS A 27 -1.05 5.10 25.26
N GLU A 28 -1.25 4.95 26.58
CA GLU A 28 -1.92 5.95 27.41
C GLU A 28 -0.88 6.59 28.35
N ARG A 29 -0.69 7.91 28.25
CA ARG A 29 0.18 8.67 29.15
C ARG A 29 -0.45 10.01 29.49
N ARG A 30 -0.55 10.33 30.79
CA ARG A 30 -1.06 11.62 31.29
C ARG A 30 -2.42 12.02 30.66
N ASN A 31 -3.37 11.09 30.62
CA ASN A 31 -4.69 11.25 29.98
C ASN A 31 -4.64 11.58 28.47
N ARG A 32 -3.53 11.30 27.78
CA ARG A 32 -3.46 11.30 26.32
C ARG A 32 -3.35 9.88 25.80
N LEU A 33 -4.24 9.56 24.87
CA LEU A 33 -4.24 8.33 24.11
C LEU A 33 -3.52 8.57 22.79
N SER A 34 -2.46 7.81 22.55
CA SER A 34 -1.73 7.80 21.28
C SER A 34 -1.72 6.39 20.73
N ALA A 35 -1.95 6.28 19.42
CA ALA A 35 -1.84 5.03 18.69
C ALA A 35 -0.86 5.22 17.54
N SER A 36 0.00 4.23 17.32
CA SER A 36 1.06 4.28 16.32
C SER A 36 1.02 3.02 15.47
N ILE A 37 0.99 3.20 14.15
CA ILE A 37 1.09 2.12 13.16
C ILE A 37 2.49 2.18 12.58
N TYR A 38 3.18 1.04 12.61
CA TYR A 38 4.50 0.87 12.03
C TYR A 38 4.35 0.14 10.70
N MET A 39 4.97 0.68 9.66
CA MET A 39 4.94 0.15 8.30
C MET A 39 6.37 0.06 7.77
N GLU A 40 6.57 -0.71 6.71
CA GLU A 40 7.87 -0.74 6.05
C GLU A 40 8.27 0.64 5.50
N TYR A 41 9.57 0.90 5.47
CA TYR A 41 10.10 2.16 5.01
C TYR A 41 10.43 2.13 3.52
N CYS A 42 9.68 2.90 2.73
CA CYS A 42 9.94 3.07 1.30
C CYS A 42 10.99 4.17 1.04
N LYS A 43 12.28 3.79 0.99
CA LYS A 43 13.41 4.72 0.77
C LYS A 43 13.29 5.63 -0.47
N GLY A 44 12.49 5.24 -1.46
CA GLY A 44 12.29 5.99 -2.71
C GLY A 44 11.43 7.26 -2.55
N GLY A 45 10.65 7.34 -1.46
CA GLY A 45 9.54 8.28 -1.34
C GLY A 45 8.30 7.83 -2.12
N ASP A 46 7.33 8.72 -2.22
CA ASP A 46 6.08 8.52 -2.95
C ASP A 46 6.17 8.91 -4.45
N LEU A 47 5.14 8.60 -5.22
CA LEU A 47 5.08 8.92 -6.65
C LEU A 47 4.99 10.43 -6.93
N SER A 48 4.44 11.22 -6.00
CA SER A 48 4.43 12.69 -6.12
C SER A 48 5.85 13.26 -6.07
N GLN A 49 6.68 12.77 -5.14
CA GLN A 49 8.10 13.12 -5.07
C GLN A 49 8.87 12.60 -6.27
N TYR A 50 8.58 11.37 -6.70
CA TYR A 50 9.22 10.76 -7.87
C TYR A 50 8.98 11.59 -9.14
N THR A 51 7.73 11.93 -9.43
CA THR A 51 7.36 12.74 -10.60
C THR A 51 7.91 14.17 -10.52
N SER A 52 7.90 14.79 -9.33
CA SER A 52 8.47 16.12 -9.12
C SER A 52 9.98 16.16 -9.39
N ARG A 53 10.75 15.17 -8.93
CA ARG A 53 12.20 15.07 -9.21
C ARG A 53 12.48 14.96 -10.71
N HIS A 54 11.63 14.22 -11.43
CA HIS A 54 11.73 14.04 -12.88
C HIS A 54 11.36 15.32 -13.65
N GLY A 55 10.30 16.01 -13.22
CA GLY A 55 9.93 17.33 -13.76
C GLY A 55 11.01 18.38 -13.56
N ILE A 56 11.62 18.45 -12.37
CA ILE A 56 12.73 19.36 -12.06
C ILE A 56 13.98 19.04 -12.89
N ALA A 57 14.24 17.76 -13.16
CA ALA A 57 15.37 17.31 -13.96
C ALA A 57 15.15 17.45 -15.49
N GLY A 58 14.00 17.94 -15.94
CA GLY A 58 13.63 17.99 -17.36
C GLY A 58 13.49 16.61 -18.02
N LYS A 59 13.36 15.55 -17.21
CA LYS A 59 13.26 14.16 -17.68
C LYS A 59 11.85 13.65 -17.40
N SER A 60 11.08 13.35 -18.44
CA SER A 60 9.79 12.67 -18.28
C SER A 60 9.98 11.23 -17.77
N VAL A 61 8.95 10.70 -17.12
CA VAL A 61 8.89 9.27 -16.77
C VAL A 61 8.93 8.46 -18.08
N SER A 62 9.84 7.49 -18.18
CA SER A 62 9.90 6.64 -19.38
C SER A 62 8.67 5.76 -19.49
N GLU A 63 8.30 5.37 -20.71
CA GLU A 63 7.15 4.49 -20.95
C GLU A 63 7.27 3.16 -20.18
N LYS A 64 8.48 2.60 -20.14
CA LYS A 64 8.77 1.38 -19.37
C LYS A 64 8.47 1.56 -17.87
N GLN A 65 8.87 2.68 -17.29
CA GLN A 65 8.59 2.98 -15.88
C GLN A 65 7.10 3.22 -15.63
N PHE A 66 6.43 3.90 -16.55
CA PHE A 66 4.98 4.11 -16.48
C PHE A 66 4.25 2.77 -16.43
N TRP A 67 4.49 1.87 -17.39
CA TRP A 67 3.85 0.56 -17.42
C TRP A 67 4.18 -0.31 -16.20
N LEU A 68 5.42 -0.23 -15.69
CA LEU A 68 5.80 -0.94 -14.47
C LEU A 68 4.98 -0.45 -13.27
N ILE A 69 4.86 0.86 -13.07
CA ILE A 69 4.07 1.45 -11.98
C ILE A 69 2.60 1.08 -12.15
N SER A 70 2.04 1.21 -13.35
CA SER A 70 0.65 0.85 -13.64
C SER A 70 0.35 -0.62 -13.34
N TYR A 71 1.25 -1.53 -13.73
CA TYR A 71 1.12 -2.96 -13.43
C TYR A 71 1.13 -3.23 -11.92
N GLN A 72 2.09 -2.66 -11.19
CA GLN A 72 2.20 -2.85 -9.75
C GLN A 72 0.97 -2.34 -9.00
N LEU A 73 0.45 -1.16 -9.37
CA LEU A 73 -0.78 -0.60 -8.83
C LEU A 73 -2.00 -1.48 -9.16
N ALA A 74 -2.14 -1.94 -10.40
CA ALA A 74 -3.22 -2.81 -10.81
C ALA A 74 -3.19 -4.16 -10.07
N SER A 75 -2.00 -4.74 -9.87
CA SER A 75 -1.81 -5.98 -9.11
C SER A 75 -2.22 -5.81 -7.65
N ALA A 76 -1.82 -4.71 -7.00
CA ALA A 76 -2.24 -4.40 -5.64
C ALA A 76 -3.76 -4.24 -5.52
N LEU A 77 -4.40 -3.55 -6.48
CA LEU A 77 -5.86 -3.36 -6.49
C LEU A 77 -6.61 -4.65 -6.77
N LEU A 78 -6.11 -5.51 -7.65
CA LEU A 78 -6.67 -6.83 -7.88
C LEU A 78 -6.71 -7.63 -6.57
N TYR A 79 -5.59 -7.66 -5.84
CA TYR A 79 -5.50 -8.31 -4.53
C TYR A 79 -6.49 -7.69 -3.54
N CYS A 80 -6.51 -6.36 -3.40
CA CYS A 80 -7.45 -5.68 -2.52
C CYS A 80 -8.92 -5.97 -2.86
N HIS A 81 -9.28 -6.09 -4.13
CA HIS A 81 -10.69 -6.26 -4.50
C HIS A 81 -11.16 -7.71 -4.45
N THR A 82 -10.25 -8.68 -4.61
CA THR A 82 -10.63 -10.08 -4.86
C THR A 82 -9.89 -11.11 -4.02
N GLY A 83 -8.80 -10.73 -3.35
CA GLY A 83 -7.87 -11.66 -2.70
C GLY A 83 -7.00 -12.44 -3.69
N LEU A 84 -7.08 -12.14 -4.99
CA LEU A 84 -6.26 -12.78 -6.02
C LEU A 84 -4.85 -12.19 -6.04
N ARG A 85 -3.86 -13.06 -6.08
CA ARG A 85 -2.46 -12.70 -6.32
C ARG A 85 -1.98 -13.42 -7.57
N ALA A 86 -1.45 -12.65 -8.52
CA ALA A 86 -0.77 -13.18 -9.68
C ALA A 86 0.74 -13.08 -9.45
N ASP A 87 1.43 -14.21 -9.54
CA ASP A 87 2.89 -14.27 -9.49
C ASP A 87 3.43 -15.22 -10.56
N GLU A 88 4.74 -15.47 -10.53
CA GLU A 88 5.41 -16.32 -11.51
C GLU A 88 4.93 -17.78 -11.51
N PHE A 89 4.26 -18.22 -10.43
CA PHE A 89 3.73 -19.58 -10.29
C PHE A 89 2.24 -19.67 -10.65
N GLY A 90 1.61 -18.55 -11.03
CA GLY A 90 0.23 -18.50 -11.49
C GLY A 90 -0.65 -17.60 -10.63
N ILE A 91 -1.93 -17.95 -10.52
CA ILE A 91 -2.93 -17.21 -9.77
C ILE A 91 -3.25 -17.96 -8.48
N THR A 92 -3.09 -17.29 -7.34
CA THR A 92 -3.49 -17.78 -6.02
C THR A 92 -4.61 -16.92 -5.45
N VAL A 93 -5.44 -17.50 -4.58
CA VAL A 93 -6.50 -16.79 -3.83
C VAL A 93 -6.16 -16.89 -2.36
N ASP A 94 -6.13 -15.76 -1.67
CA ASP A 94 -5.97 -15.81 -0.22
C ASP A 94 -7.29 -16.21 0.47
N SER A 95 -7.29 -17.38 1.10
CA SER A 95 -8.45 -17.97 1.79
C SER A 95 -9.09 -17.08 2.87
N HIS A 96 -8.33 -16.16 3.48
CA HIS A 96 -8.87 -15.25 4.49
C HIS A 96 -9.68 -14.07 3.91
N TRP A 97 -9.72 -13.96 2.57
CA TRP A 97 -10.40 -12.87 1.89
C TRP A 97 -11.92 -13.06 1.91
N THR A 98 -12.61 -12.28 2.74
CA THR A 98 -14.07 -12.40 2.93
C THR A 98 -14.87 -11.29 2.28
N ARG A 99 -14.22 -10.16 1.97
CA ARG A 99 -14.85 -8.99 1.36
C ARG A 99 -13.82 -8.13 0.63
N PRO A 100 -14.22 -7.39 -0.43
CA PRO A 100 -13.34 -6.41 -1.07
C PRO A 100 -12.87 -5.33 -0.08
N VAL A 101 -11.58 -4.98 -0.17
CA VAL A 101 -10.97 -3.83 0.51
C VAL A 101 -10.91 -2.68 -0.49
N LEU A 102 -11.65 -1.61 -0.21
CA LEU A 102 -11.65 -0.40 -1.05
C LEU A 102 -10.68 0.62 -0.45
N HIS A 103 -9.62 0.97 -1.19
CA HIS A 103 -8.63 1.95 -0.74
C HIS A 103 -9.22 3.35 -0.54
N ARG A 104 -10.09 3.78 -1.46
CA ARG A 104 -10.82 5.09 -1.46
C ARG A 104 -9.98 6.36 -1.55
N ASP A 105 -8.66 6.31 -1.35
CA ASP A 105 -7.77 7.48 -1.45
C ASP A 105 -6.58 7.22 -2.38
N ILE A 106 -6.82 6.66 -3.58
CA ILE A 106 -5.73 6.37 -4.53
C ILE A 106 -5.27 7.69 -5.16
N LYS A 107 -4.00 8.07 -4.93
CA LYS A 107 -3.36 9.28 -5.46
C LYS A 107 -1.83 9.16 -5.40
N PRO A 108 -1.05 9.97 -6.14
CA PRO A 108 0.41 9.83 -6.20
C PRO A 108 1.18 9.95 -4.86
N ALA A 109 0.57 10.56 -3.84
CA ALA A 109 1.19 10.70 -2.52
C ALA A 109 0.99 9.46 -1.61
N ASN A 110 0.20 8.49 -2.06
CA ASN A 110 -0.12 7.23 -1.36
C ASN A 110 0.38 6.04 -2.19
#